data_AF-A0A840PAB7-F1
#
_entry.id   AF-A0A840PAB7-F1
#
_cell.length_a   1.000
_cell.length_b   1.000
_cell.length_c   1.000
_cell.angle_alpha   90.00
_cell.angle_beta   90.00
_cell.angle_gamma   90.00
#
_symmetry.space_group_name_H-M   'P 1'
#
loop_
_entity.id
_entity.type
_entity.pdbx_description
1 polymer ?
#
loop_
_entity_poly.entity_id
_entity_poly.type
_entity_poly.pdbx_seq_one_letter_code
_entity_poly.pdbx_strand_id
1 'polypeptide(L)'
;MSGTHVMIMVDAAATGGEEWYCPECGRRLIIRWEPQFAKVVLEPGNDLLAHFGGKGGVRKAATPKRQEPSPLDIEWLRRHGISWTS
;
A
#
# COMPACT_ATOMS: atom_id res chain seq x y z
N MET A 1 -9.15 20.03 7.64
CA MET A 1 -9.54 18.63 7.39
C MET A 1 -8.33 17.89 6.87
N SER A 2 -7.59 17.24 7.76
CA SER A 2 -6.57 16.26 7.40
C SER A 2 -7.32 14.99 6.96
N GLY A 3 -7.59 14.89 5.66
CA GLY A 3 -8.26 13.74 5.07
C GLY A 3 -7.26 12.85 4.36
N THR A 4 -7.37 11.55 4.58
CA THR A 4 -6.73 10.55 3.75
C THR A 4 -7.82 9.96 2.86
N HIS A 5 -7.57 9.87 1.56
CA HIS A 5 -8.49 9.22 0.62
C HIS A 5 -8.01 7.82 0.25
N VAL A 6 -8.98 6.93 0.00
CA VAL A 6 -8.70 5.57 -0.49
C VAL A 6 -8.98 5.51 -1.99
N MET A 7 -8.00 5.03 -2.75
CA MET A 7 -8.10 4.77 -4.18
C MET A 7 -8.47 3.32 -4.43
N ILE A 8 -9.37 3.11 -5.38
CA ILE A 8 -9.76 1.82 -5.91
C ILE A 8 -9.02 1.55 -7.21
N MET A 9 -8.54 0.31 -7.40
CA MET A 9 -8.03 -0.13 -8.70
C MET A 9 -9.22 -0.40 -9.61
N VAL A 10 -9.30 0.33 -10.73
CA VAL A 10 -10.36 0.22 -11.72
C VAL A 10 -10.04 -0.88 -12.72
N ASP A 11 -8.79 -0.93 -13.18
CA ASP A 11 -8.34 -1.90 -14.18
C ASP A 11 -6.85 -2.19 -14.04
N ALA A 12 -6.44 -3.35 -14.57
CA ALA A 12 -5.05 -3.70 -14.76
C ALA A 12 -4.86 -4.07 -16.24
N ALA A 13 -4.25 -3.17 -17.01
CA ALA A 13 -3.95 -3.42 -18.41
C ALA A 13 -2.99 -4.61 -18.54
N ALA A 14 -3.18 -5.42 -19.59
CA ALA A 14 -2.31 -6.55 -19.91
C ALA A 14 -0.83 -6.16 -20.09
N THR A 15 -0.55 -4.88 -20.35
CA THR A 15 0.79 -4.28 -20.46
C THR A 15 1.45 -3.99 -19.12
N GLY A 16 0.79 -4.29 -18.00
CA GLY A 16 1.32 -4.14 -16.63
C GLY A 16 1.06 -2.79 -15.97
N GLY A 17 0.24 -1.93 -16.59
CA GLY A 17 -0.22 -0.67 -15.99
C GLY A 17 -1.54 -0.86 -15.24
N GLU A 18 -1.63 -0.29 -14.04
CA GLU A 18 -2.84 -0.31 -13.22
C GLU A 18 -3.49 1.06 -13.21
N GLU A 19 -4.79 1.09 -13.45
CA GLU A 19 -5.58 2.29 -13.30
C GLU A 19 -6.17 2.37 -11.89
N TRP A 20 -5.99 3.52 -11.26
CA TRP A 20 -6.46 3.82 -9.92
C TRP A 20 -7.34 5.06 -9.93
N TYR A 21 -8.43 5.00 -9.19
CA TYR A 21 -9.41 6.08 -9.08
C TYR A 21 -9.77 6.35 -7.63
N CYS A 22 -9.86 7.63 -7.26
CA CYS A 22 -10.39 8.07 -5.98
C CYS A 22 -11.85 8.51 -6.16
N PRO A 23 -12.81 7.82 -5.53
CA PRO A 23 -14.23 8.20 -5.62
C PRO A 23 -14.55 9.49 -4.86
N GLU A 24 -13.69 9.91 -3.92
CA GLU A 24 -13.94 11.06 -3.06
C GLU A 24 -13.61 12.40 -3.74
N CYS A 25 -12.53 12.45 -4.52
CA CYS A 25 -12.10 13.69 -5.20
C CYS A 25 -11.93 13.57 -6.71
N GLY A 26 -12.24 12.40 -7.28
CA GLY A 26 -12.12 12.14 -8.71
C GLY A 26 -10.69 11.93 -9.23
N ARG A 27 -9.68 11.89 -8.35
CA ARG A 27 -8.28 11.67 -8.75
C ARG A 27 -8.15 10.35 -9.51
N ARG A 28 -7.48 10.36 -10.66
CA ARG A 28 -7.28 9.19 -11.53
C ARG A 28 -5.84 9.11 -12.00
N LEU A 29 -5.23 7.93 -11.90
CA LEU A 29 -3.82 7.75 -12.26
C LEU A 29 -3.53 6.33 -12.76
N ILE A 30 -2.52 6.22 -13.60
CA ILE A 30 -1.94 4.95 -14.03
C ILE A 30 -0.62 4.74 -13.26
N ILE A 31 -0.44 3.56 -12.66
CA ILE A 31 0.83 3.13 -12.05
C ILE A 31 1.33 1.86 -12.74
N ARG A 32 2.60 1.86 -13.12
CA ARG A 32 3.39 0.66 -13.39
C ARG A 32 4.40 0.53 -12.25
N TRP A 33 4.43 -0.62 -11.57
CA TRP A 33 5.30 -0.82 -10.41
C TRP A 33 6.69 -1.32 -10.80
N GLU A 34 6.75 -2.42 -11.55
CA GLU A 34 8.00 -3.08 -11.95
C GLU A 34 7.97 -3.49 -13.44
N PRO A 35 9.13 -3.72 -14.07
CA PRO A 35 10.49 -3.44 -13.58
C PRO A 35 10.88 -1.96 -13.64
N GLN A 36 10.05 -1.13 -14.27
CA GLN A 36 10.26 0.30 -14.37
C GLN A 36 9.06 0.99 -13.77
N PHE A 37 9.28 1.58 -12.58
CA PHE A 37 8.25 2.36 -11.93
C PHE A 37 7.87 3.56 -12.82
N ALA A 38 6.59 3.68 -13.13
CA ALA A 38 6.05 4.83 -13.83
C ALA A 38 4.70 5.21 -13.21
N LYS A 39 4.47 6.50 -13.01
CA LYS A 39 3.22 7.04 -12.51
C LYS A 39 2.77 8.18 -13.41
N VAL A 40 1.57 8.06 -13.96
CA VAL A 40 0.94 9.08 -14.80
C VAL A 40 -0.35 9.50 -14.14
N VAL A 41 -0.48 10.79 -13.82
CA VAL A 41 -1.74 11.35 -13.31
C VAL A 41 -2.60 11.72 -14.51
N LEU A 42 -3.78 11.09 -14.63
CA LEU A 42 -4.76 11.42 -15.67
C LEU A 42 -5.65 12.56 -15.20
N GLU A 43 -6.16 12.45 -13.97
CA GLU A 43 -6.98 13.47 -13.33
C GLU A 43 -6.39 13.78 -11.94
N PRO A 44 -6.08 15.05 -11.62
CA PRO A 44 -5.41 15.39 -10.38
C PRO A 44 -6.30 15.21 -9.14
N GLY A 45 -7.60 15.45 -9.25
CA GLY A 45 -8.50 15.52 -8.08
C GLY A 45 -7.98 16.52 -7.04
N ASN A 46 -8.16 16.23 -5.76
CA ASN A 46 -7.56 17.03 -4.66
C ASN A 46 -6.15 16.50 -4.34
N ASP A 47 -5.12 17.14 -4.84
CA ASP A 47 -3.72 16.73 -4.65
C ASP A 47 -3.11 17.14 -3.30
N LEU A 48 -3.82 17.94 -2.50
CA LEU A 48 -3.40 18.36 -1.16
C LEU A 48 -3.66 17.28 -0.10
N LEU A 49 -4.40 16.22 -0.44
CA LEU A 49 -4.74 15.11 0.45
C LEU A 49 -3.93 13.85 0.11
N ALA A 50 -3.58 13.09 1.13
CA ALA A 50 -2.87 11.82 0.95
C ALA A 50 -3.81 10.77 0.35
N HIS A 51 -3.31 10.00 -0.62
CA HIS A 51 -4.06 8.95 -1.31
C HIS A 51 -3.40 7.59 -1.08
N PHE A 52 -4.21 6.60 -0.69
CA PHE A 52 -3.75 5.24 -0.42
C PHE A 52 -4.54 4.25 -1.28
N GLY A 53 -3.87 3.29 -1.88
CA GLY A 53 -4.49 2.21 -2.64
C GLY A 53 -3.75 0.90 -2.35
N GLY A 54 -4.48 -0.21 -2.26
CA GLY A 54 -3.90 -1.53 -2.02
C GLY A 54 -4.43 -2.55 -3.03
N LYS A 55 -3.54 -3.37 -3.59
CA LYS A 55 -3.96 -4.53 -4.39
C LYS A 55 -4.56 -5.57 -3.47
N GLY A 56 -5.86 -5.79 -3.63
CA GLY A 56 -6.66 -6.69 -2.80
C GLY A 56 -7.46 -5.89 -1.80
N GLY A 57 -8.61 -5.37 -2.22
CA GLY A 57 -9.62 -4.85 -1.29
C GLY A 57 -9.77 -5.88 -0.20
N VAL A 58 -9.45 -5.51 1.06
CA VAL A 58 -9.01 -6.40 2.15
C VAL A 58 -9.15 -7.87 1.74
N ARG A 59 -8.18 -8.39 0.99
CA ARG A 59 -7.96 -9.82 1.12
C ARG A 59 -7.63 -9.90 2.59
N LYS A 60 -8.40 -10.64 3.38
CA LYS A 60 -7.80 -11.26 4.56
C LYS A 60 -6.61 -12.00 3.97
N ALA A 61 -5.44 -11.34 3.95
CA ALA A 61 -4.19 -12.07 3.88
C ALA A 61 -4.42 -13.14 4.93
N ALA A 62 -4.35 -14.42 4.53
CA ALA A 62 -4.42 -15.52 5.48
C ALA A 62 -3.63 -15.04 6.69
N THR A 63 -4.32 -14.86 7.82
CA THR A 63 -3.84 -14.06 8.96
C THR A 63 -2.37 -14.33 9.05
N PRO A 64 -1.47 -13.36 8.76
CA PRO A 64 -0.05 -13.67 8.63
C PRO A 64 0.26 -14.45 9.89
N LYS A 65 0.58 -15.76 9.73
CA LYS A 65 0.81 -16.60 10.89
C LYS A 65 1.83 -15.83 11.66
N ARG A 66 1.50 -15.45 12.90
CA ARG A 66 2.39 -14.66 13.74
C ARG A 66 3.75 -15.34 13.62
N GLN A 67 4.66 -14.69 12.92
CA GLN A 67 5.96 -15.28 12.68
C GLN A 67 6.72 -15.01 13.96
N GLU A 68 6.94 -16.07 14.72
CA GLU A 68 7.80 -16.00 15.89
C GLU A 68 9.15 -15.41 15.43
N PRO A 69 9.64 -14.34 16.08
CA PRO A 69 10.92 -13.76 15.73
C PRO A 69 12.01 -14.83 15.80
N SER A 70 12.94 -14.81 14.86
CA SER A 70 14.06 -15.77 14.88
C SER A 70 14.95 -15.52 16.10
N PRO A 71 15.83 -16.47 16.48
CA PRO A 71 16.81 -16.25 17.54
C PRO A 71 17.70 -15.01 17.34
N LEU A 72 17.98 -14.66 16.07
CA LEU A 72 18.74 -13.45 15.73
C LEU A 72 17.92 -12.18 15.98
N ASP A 73 16.63 -12.21 15.67
CA ASP A 73 15.73 -11.08 15.92
C ASP A 73 15.53 -10.87 17.43
N ILE A 74 15.41 -11.96 18.20
CA ILE A 74 15.29 -11.91 19.67
C ILE A 74 16.55 -11.29 20.30
N GLU A 75 17.73 -11.70 19.85
CA GLU A 75 19.01 -11.16 20.35
C GLU A 75 19.16 -9.68 20.01
N TRP A 76 18.77 -9.27 18.80
CA TRP A 76 18.71 -7.86 18.42
C TRP A 76 17.77 -7.08 19.34
N LEU A 77 16.53 -7.56 19.54
CA LEU A 77 15.53 -6.90 20.40
C LEU A 77 16.05 -6.72 21.83
N ARG A 78 16.64 -7.78 22.40
CA ARG A 78 17.24 -7.74 23.74
C ARG A 78 18.37 -6.73 23.84
N ARG A 79 19.25 -6.66 22.83
CA ARG A 79 20.35 -5.67 22.77
C ARG A 79 19.82 -4.24 22.76
N HIS A 80 18.64 -4.02 22.19
CA HIS A 80 17.98 -2.72 22.11
C HIS A 80 16.99 -2.47 23.26
N GLY A 81 16.95 -3.33 24.28
CA GLY A 81 16.09 -3.15 25.46
C GLY A 81 14.60 -3.38 25.19
N ILE A 82 14.25 -4.04 24.08
CA ILE A 82 12.87 -4.32 23.69
C ILE A 82 12.52 -5.74 24.15
N SER A 83 11.51 -5.89 25.01
CA SER A 83 11.00 -7.20 25.41
C SER A 83 9.94 -7.70 24.41
N TRP A 84 10.14 -8.92 23.91
CA TRP A 84 9.13 -9.64 23.16
C TRP A 84 8.50 -10.70 24.05
N THR A 85 7.25 -10.48 24.47
CA THR A 85 6.42 -11.49 25.15
C THR A 85 5.50 -12.13 24.12
N SER A 86 5.54 -13.46 24.01
CA SER A 86 4.55 -14.21 23.23
C SER A 86 3.15 -14.01 23.81
#